data_AF-A0AAW1K4K9-F1
#
_entry.id   AF-A0AAW1K4K9-F1
#
_cell.length_a   1.000
_cell.length_b   1.000
_cell.length_c   1.000
_cell.angle_alpha   90.00
_cell.angle_beta   90.00
_cell.angle_gamma   90.00
#
_symmetry.space_group_name_H-M   'P 1'
#
loop_
_entity.id
_entity.type
_entity.pdbx_description
1 polymer ?
#
loop_
_entity_poly.entity_id
_entity_poly.type
_entity_poly.pdbx_seq_one_letter_code
_entity_poly.pdbx_strand_id
1 'polypeptide(L)'
;MSRTCRLKNTTMLLGCKAIDEIKILPPKQAKNKGSGKRMLSTKAVAAAKAAKPKRMCGNCKQLAHHDKRNCPNPYAERPPPTPESSSDADDIDEEVEEDDDLE
;
A
#
# COMPACT_ATOMS: atom_id res chain seq x y z
N MET A 1 -37.03 68.66 -3.56
CA MET A 1 -37.23 67.82 -4.76
C MET A 1 -36.98 66.36 -4.42
N SER A 2 -37.99 65.50 -4.48
CA SER A 2 -37.87 64.08 -4.09
C SER A 2 -37.27 63.25 -5.23
N ARG A 3 -36.05 62.72 -5.05
CA ARG A 3 -35.38 61.87 -6.04
C ARG A 3 -35.87 60.43 -5.95
N THR A 4 -37.02 60.13 -6.54
CA THR A 4 -37.51 58.74 -6.66
C THR A 4 -36.71 57.98 -7.72
N CYS A 5 -35.59 57.39 -7.33
CA CYS A 5 -34.85 56.47 -8.20
C CYS A 5 -35.68 55.21 -8.44
N ARG A 6 -36.30 55.10 -9.62
CA ARG A 6 -37.13 53.96 -10.00
C ARG A 6 -36.24 52.78 -10.36
N LEU A 7 -35.88 51.98 -9.35
CA LEU A 7 -35.07 50.78 -9.49
C LEU A 7 -35.76 49.83 -10.48
N LYS A 8 -35.18 49.67 -11.68
CA LYS A 8 -35.73 48.77 -12.71
C LYS A 8 -35.38 47.33 -12.33
N ASN A 9 -36.37 46.44 -12.37
CA ASN A 9 -36.20 45.02 -12.12
C ASN A 9 -35.34 44.38 -13.22
N THR A 10 -34.12 43.99 -12.88
CA THR A 10 -33.13 43.48 -13.83
C THR A 10 -33.50 42.12 -14.46
N THR A 11 -34.46 41.41 -13.88
CA THR A 11 -34.96 40.11 -14.36
C THR A 11 -35.53 40.15 -15.78
N MET A 12 -36.13 41.26 -16.21
CA MET A 12 -36.65 41.39 -17.58
C MET A 12 -35.57 41.52 -18.66
N LEU A 13 -34.32 41.88 -18.32
CA LEU A 13 -33.28 42.18 -19.32
C LEU A 13 -32.41 40.99 -19.70
N LEU A 14 -32.40 39.91 -18.91
CA LEU A 14 -31.54 38.73 -19.15
C LEU A 14 -32.33 37.43 -19.40
N GLY A 15 -33.67 37.45 -19.38
CA GLY A 15 -34.50 36.26 -19.63
C GLY A 15 -34.37 35.16 -18.56
N CYS A 16 -33.65 35.40 -17.47
CA CYS A 16 -33.50 34.45 -16.38
C CYS A 16 -34.81 34.34 -15.59
N LYS A 17 -35.40 33.15 -15.57
CA LYS A 17 -36.49 32.83 -14.64
C LYS A 17 -35.99 33.01 -13.19
N ALA A 18 -36.81 33.62 -12.34
CA ALA A 18 -36.54 33.59 -10.90
C ALA A 18 -36.54 32.13 -10.44
N ILE A 19 -35.63 31.79 -9.53
CA ILE A 19 -35.51 30.43 -8.99
C ILE A 19 -36.34 30.39 -7.70
N ASP A 20 -37.36 29.54 -7.66
CA ASP A 20 -38.31 29.48 -6.54
C ASP A 20 -37.69 28.94 -5.24
N GLU A 21 -36.69 28.04 -5.33
CA GLU A 21 -35.92 27.53 -4.18
C GLU A 21 -34.41 27.61 -4.42
N ILE A 22 -33.69 28.23 -3.47
CA ILE A 22 -32.23 28.32 -3.47
C ILE A 22 -31.66 27.49 -2.32
N LYS A 23 -31.05 26.33 -2.63
CA LYS A 23 -30.31 25.53 -1.64
C LYS A 23 -28.94 26.14 -1.35
N ILE A 24 -28.87 26.96 -0.29
CA ILE A 24 -27.61 27.47 0.24
C ILE A 24 -26.93 26.35 1.05
N LEU A 25 -25.81 25.84 0.57
CA LEU A 25 -24.96 24.92 1.33
C LEU A 25 -24.10 25.69 2.33
N PRO A 26 -23.86 25.16 3.56
CA PRO A 26 -22.91 25.76 4.48
C PRO A 26 -21.50 25.77 3.88
N PRO A 27 -20.68 26.80 4.16
CA PRO A 27 -19.32 26.88 3.64
C PRO A 27 -18.46 25.71 4.13
N LYS A 28 -17.56 25.22 3.28
CA LYS A 28 -16.57 24.20 3.66
C LYS A 28 -15.70 24.77 4.79
N GLN A 29 -15.68 24.09 5.94
CA GLN A 29 -14.88 24.53 7.08
C GLN A 29 -13.39 24.57 6.72
N ALA A 30 -12.78 25.76 6.85
CA ALA A 30 -11.36 25.95 6.62
C ALA A 30 -10.53 25.36 7.77
N LYS A 31 -9.40 24.74 7.44
CA LYS A 31 -8.43 24.26 8.43
C LYS A 31 -7.61 25.43 8.97
N ASN A 32 -8.12 26.08 10.02
CA ASN A 32 -7.43 27.16 10.72
C ASN A 32 -6.31 26.65 11.65
N LYS A 33 -5.47 27.56 12.16
CA LYS A 33 -4.44 27.24 13.16
C LYS A 33 -5.09 26.71 14.43
N GLY A 34 -4.82 25.46 14.78
CA GLY A 34 -5.45 24.75 15.91
C GLY A 34 -6.52 23.74 15.51
N SER A 35 -6.98 23.73 14.25
CA SER A 35 -7.83 22.65 13.74
C SER A 35 -7.04 21.37 13.44
N GLY A 36 -7.68 20.22 13.71
CA GLY A 36 -7.10 18.90 13.45
C GLY A 36 -6.31 18.31 14.63
N LYS A 37 -5.81 17.09 14.45
CA LYS A 37 -5.01 16.39 15.46
C LYS A 37 -3.59 16.96 15.47
N ARG A 38 -3.01 17.17 16.66
CA ARG A 38 -1.61 17.59 16.83
C ARG A 38 -0.67 16.62 16.12
N MET A 39 0.28 17.14 15.34
CA MET A 39 1.36 16.33 14.76
C MET A 39 2.15 15.63 15.87
N LEU A 40 2.26 14.30 15.78
CA LEU A 40 3.01 13.52 16.76
C LEU A 40 4.50 13.60 16.46
N SER A 41 5.33 13.65 17.51
CA SER A 41 6.79 13.56 17.36
C SER A 41 7.19 12.18 16.86
N THR A 42 8.37 12.08 16.24
CA THR A 42 8.95 10.80 15.79
C THR A 42 8.98 9.75 16.90
N LYS A 43 9.38 10.15 18.12
CA LYS A 43 9.35 9.32 19.33
C LYS A 43 7.94 8.80 19.65
N ALA A 44 6.92 9.67 19.61
CA ALA A 44 5.53 9.29 19.89
C ALA A 44 4.96 8.32 18.81
N VAL A 45 5.30 8.54 17.54
CA VAL A 45 4.92 7.62 16.44
C VAL A 45 5.62 6.27 16.60
N ALA A 46 6.90 6.25 16.99
CA ALA A 46 7.64 5.01 17.24
C ALA A 46 7.04 4.22 18.42
N ALA A 47 6.75 4.87 19.54
CA ALA A 47 6.09 4.25 20.69
C ALA A 47 4.71 3.66 20.33
N ALA A 48 3.89 4.41 19.59
CA ALA A 48 2.59 3.94 19.12
C ALA A 48 2.65 2.79 18.08
N LYS A 49 3.80 2.59 17.41
CA LYS A 49 4.06 1.41 16.58
C LYS A 49 4.52 0.22 17.44
N ALA A 50 5.41 0.45 18.40
CA ALA A 50 5.96 -0.58 19.28
C ALA A 50 4.93 -1.17 20.26
N ALA A 51 3.96 -0.37 20.70
CA ALA A 51 2.86 -0.81 21.56
C ALA A 51 1.87 -1.78 20.89
N LYS A 52 1.98 -1.99 19.57
CA LYS A 52 1.15 -2.97 18.83
C LYS A 52 1.75 -4.38 19.01
N PRO A 53 0.94 -5.41 19.24
CA PRO A 53 1.44 -6.78 19.40
C PRO A 53 2.25 -7.22 18.17
N LYS A 54 3.30 -8.02 18.42
CA LYS A 54 4.00 -8.76 17.37
C LYS A 54 3.10 -9.88 16.85
N ARG A 55 3.28 -10.25 15.59
CA ARG A 55 2.52 -11.31 14.90
C ARG A 55 3.42 -12.06 13.94
N MET A 56 3.08 -13.32 13.68
CA MET A 56 3.86 -14.17 12.77
C MET A 56 3.66 -13.70 11.32
N CYS A 57 4.75 -13.44 10.61
CA CYS A 57 4.71 -13.10 9.20
C CYS A 57 4.60 -14.36 8.34
N GLY A 58 3.52 -14.53 7.57
CA GLY A 58 3.34 -15.65 6.64
C GLY A 58 4.22 -15.59 5.37
N ASN A 59 5.47 -15.11 5.50
CA ASN A 59 6.47 -15.10 4.44
C ASN A 59 7.87 -15.43 4.97
N CYS A 60 8.29 -14.80 6.08
CA CYS A 60 9.56 -15.14 6.75
C CYS A 60 9.37 -15.99 8.02
N LYS A 61 8.12 -16.31 8.38
CA LYS A 61 7.71 -17.08 9.58
C LYS A 61 8.16 -16.49 10.92
N GLN A 62 8.72 -15.27 10.94
CA GLN A 62 9.18 -14.57 12.14
C GLN A 62 8.06 -13.79 12.86
N LEU A 63 8.18 -13.67 14.20
CA LEU A 63 7.33 -12.81 15.04
C LEU A 63 7.78 -11.35 14.95
N ALA A 64 7.09 -10.54 14.15
CA ALA A 64 7.45 -9.16 13.85
C ALA A 64 6.25 -8.20 13.84
N HIS A 65 6.49 -6.92 13.55
CA HIS A 65 5.43 -5.91 13.36
C HIS A 65 4.99 -5.77 11.89
N HIS A 66 5.55 -6.56 10.96
CA HIS A 66 5.22 -6.57 9.53
C HIS A 66 4.40 -7.81 9.12
N ASP A 67 3.64 -7.72 8.04
CA ASP A 67 2.90 -8.85 7.42
C ASP A 67 3.61 -9.34 6.15
N LYS A 68 3.01 -10.33 5.46
CA LYS A 68 3.50 -10.83 4.15
C LYS A 68 3.60 -9.73 3.09
N ARG A 69 2.74 -8.71 3.14
CA ARG A 69 2.69 -7.60 2.16
C ARG A 69 3.83 -6.59 2.36
N ASN A 70 4.22 -6.35 3.61
CA ASN A 70 5.31 -5.44 3.99
C ASN A 70 6.50 -6.20 4.58
N CYS A 71 6.74 -7.44 4.14
CA CYS A 71 7.87 -8.24 4.62
C CYS A 71 9.17 -7.74 3.98
N PRO A 72 10.20 -7.38 4.77
CA PRO A 72 11.48 -6.93 4.23
C PRO A 72 12.27 -8.04 3.52
N ASN A 73 11.89 -9.31 3.72
CA ASN A 73 12.41 -10.45 2.97
C ASN A 73 11.24 -11.21 2.29
N PRO A 74 10.81 -10.78 1.10
CA PRO A 74 9.69 -11.39 0.38
C PRO A 74 9.99 -12.77 -0.21
N TYR A 75 11.24 -13.26 -0.18
CA TYR A 75 11.65 -14.52 -0.82
C TYR A 75 12.05 -15.63 0.16
N ALA A 76 11.87 -15.44 1.47
CA ALA A 76 12.35 -16.31 2.54
C ALA A 76 11.81 -17.76 2.58
N GLU A 77 10.97 -18.19 1.62
CA GLU A 77 10.48 -19.59 1.49
C GLU A 77 10.96 -20.31 0.23
N ARG A 78 11.75 -19.69 -0.65
CA ARG A 78 12.50 -20.46 -1.63
C ARG A 78 13.90 -20.69 -1.05
N PRO A 79 14.22 -21.86 -0.46
CA PRO A 79 15.62 -22.25 -0.33
C PRO A 79 16.25 -22.14 -1.73
N PRO A 80 17.52 -21.69 -1.85
CA PRO A 80 18.20 -21.77 -3.14
C PRO A 80 18.10 -23.22 -3.63
N PRO A 81 17.88 -23.47 -4.94
CA PRO A 81 17.90 -24.84 -5.45
C PRO A 81 19.27 -25.42 -5.08
N THR A 82 19.29 -26.38 -4.17
CA THR A 82 20.54 -27.01 -3.78
C THR A 82 20.96 -27.94 -4.92
N PRO A 83 22.26 -27.97 -5.28
CA PRO A 83 22.76 -28.75 -6.42
C PRO A 83 22.70 -30.27 -6.19
N GLU A 84 22.11 -30.73 -5.09
CA GLU A 84 22.08 -32.11 -4.62
C GLU A 84 20.78 -32.87 -5.00
N SER A 85 19.98 -32.34 -5.93
CA SER A 85 18.69 -32.93 -6.36
C SER A 85 18.67 -33.48 -7.80
N SER A 86 19.82 -33.57 -8.47
CA SER A 86 19.97 -34.40 -9.69
C SER A 86 20.52 -35.77 -9.31
N SER A 87 19.61 -36.68 -8.95
CA SER A 87 19.89 -38.11 -8.88
C SER A 87 19.82 -38.70 -10.30
N ASP A 88 20.90 -38.51 -11.05
CA ASP A 88 21.19 -39.22 -12.29
C ASP A 88 22.48 -40.02 -12.02
N ALA A 89 22.30 -41.28 -11.61
CA ALA A 89 23.36 -42.20 -11.19
C ALA A 89 23.11 -43.56 -11.86
N ASP A 90 22.96 -43.48 -13.18
CA ASP A 90 22.50 -44.50 -14.11
C ASP A 90 23.16 -44.10 -15.47
N ASP A 91 24.20 -44.74 -16.01
CA ASP A 91 24.97 -45.93 -15.62
C ASP A 91 26.49 -45.73 -15.92
N ILE A 92 27.37 -46.68 -15.54
CA ILE A 92 28.75 -46.85 -16.05
C ILE A 92 28.87 -48.29 -16.56
N ASP A 93 29.15 -48.48 -17.85
CA ASP A 93 29.51 -49.78 -18.40
C ASP A 93 30.85 -50.22 -17.78
N GLU A 94 30.83 -51.38 -17.12
CA GLU A 94 32.02 -52.03 -16.58
C GLU A 94 32.69 -52.80 -17.72
N GLU A 95 33.53 -52.11 -18.51
CA GLU A 95 34.37 -52.76 -19.53
C GLU A 95 35.32 -53.75 -18.85
N VAL A 96 35.00 -55.04 -18.98
CA VAL A 96 35.84 -56.14 -18.52
C VAL A 96 37.05 -56.26 -19.44
N GLU A 97 38.23 -55.96 -18.91
CA GLU A 97 39.52 -56.30 -19.54
C GLU A 97 39.67 -57.84 -19.56
N GLU A 98 39.52 -58.45 -20.74
CA GLU A 98 39.87 -59.86 -20.99
C GLU A 98 41.37 -59.96 -21.33
N ASP A 99 42.22 -59.94 -20.29
CA ASP A 99 43.60 -60.43 -20.38
C ASP A 99 43.59 -61.98 -20.39
N ASP A 100 43.47 -62.60 -21.57
CA ASP A 100 43.69 -64.04 -21.75
C ASP A 100 45.20 -64.34 -21.80
N ASP A 101 45.63 -65.24 -20.91
CA ASP A 101 47.03 -65.48 -20.54
C ASP A 101 47.87 -66.21 -21.61
N LEU A 102 49.19 -66.15 -21.44
CA LEU A 102 50.22 -66.74 -22.33
C LEU A 102 50.28 -68.28 -22.28
N GLU A 103 50.41 -68.94 -23.44
CA GLU A 103 51.36 -70.06 -23.66
C GLU A 103 51.80 -70.21 -25.14
#